data_AF-A0A9E3P232-F1
#
_entry.id   AF-A0A9E3P232-F1
#
_cell.length_a   1.000
_cell.length_b   1.000
_cell.length_c   1.000
_cell.angle_alpha   90.00
_cell.angle_beta   90.00
_cell.angle_gamma   90.00
#
_symmetry.space_group_name_H-M   'P 1'
#
loop_
_entity.id
_entity.type
_entity.pdbx_description
1 polymer ?
#
loop_
_entity_poly.entity_id
_entity_poly.type
_entity_poly.pdbx_seq_one_letter_code
_entity_poly.pdbx_strand_id
1 'polypeptide(L)'
;MKPSSLHLLLALSLATLAACSGAGDAGAPSAPASTPEAPADPPASDAPPIRETIDPTIVSSLKNAGVDVEKLPDSIAAVGGERQLTAVMRSFTSALGTTCDGCHGERNGRIDYELETSNKRVARKMWSDFVSRLQRADGGAIYCDSCHQGKMKFLVRDQATPTWMKANFVEKLARRDGQAHDCATCHGEPFNEGFVEGWRK
;
A
#
# COMPACT_ATOMS: atom_id res chain seq x y z
N MET A 1 -45.64 -9.16 6.74
CA MET A 1 -46.76 -8.48 6.05
C MET A 1 -46.20 -7.25 5.35
N LYS A 2 -46.56 -7.11 4.07
CA LYS A 2 -46.32 -6.02 3.10
C LYS A 2 -46.85 -4.65 3.66
N PRO A 3 -46.62 -3.47 3.02
CA PRO A 3 -46.00 -3.25 1.70
C PRO A 3 -45.20 -1.92 1.49
N SER A 4 -44.75 -1.75 0.24
CA SER A 4 -44.87 -0.50 -0.56
C SER A 4 -43.90 0.65 -0.24
N SER A 5 -43.43 1.48 -1.18
CA SER A 5 -43.70 1.73 -2.61
C SER A 5 -42.73 2.88 -2.99
N LEU A 6 -42.03 2.88 -4.13
CA LEU A 6 -42.49 3.43 -5.42
C LEU A 6 -42.06 4.90 -5.67
N HIS A 7 -41.52 5.14 -6.88
CA HIS A 7 -41.26 6.42 -7.58
C HIS A 7 -40.02 7.23 -7.10
N LEU A 8 -39.24 7.90 -7.96
CA LEU A 8 -39.65 8.75 -9.07
C LEU A 8 -38.46 9.03 -10.02
N LEU A 9 -38.79 9.20 -11.31
CA LEU A 9 -37.94 9.66 -12.41
C LEU A 9 -37.47 11.12 -12.26
N LEU A 10 -36.32 11.47 -12.85
CA LEU A 10 -36.11 12.70 -13.67
C LEU A 10 -34.69 12.61 -14.32
N ALA A 11 -34.56 12.49 -15.65
CA ALA A 11 -34.45 13.57 -16.65
C ALA A 11 -33.20 14.47 -16.40
N LEU A 12 -32.43 15.00 -17.35
CA LEU A 12 -32.39 15.07 -18.82
C LEU A 12 -31.14 15.94 -19.13
N SER A 13 -30.53 15.78 -20.31
CA SER A 13 -29.78 16.83 -21.05
C SER A 13 -28.39 17.25 -20.50
N LEU A 14 -27.42 17.75 -21.27
CA LEU A 14 -27.31 18.25 -22.65
C LEU A 14 -25.95 17.84 -23.23
N ALA A 15 -25.93 17.54 -24.53
CA ALA A 15 -24.74 17.52 -25.37
C ALA A 15 -24.38 18.93 -25.82
N THR A 16 -23.08 19.24 -25.89
CA THR A 16 -22.55 20.35 -26.70
C THR A 16 -21.27 19.89 -27.39
N LEU A 17 -21.36 19.70 -28.71
CA LEU A 17 -20.22 19.67 -29.63
C LEU A 17 -19.73 21.12 -29.84
N ALA A 18 -18.43 21.35 -29.68
CA ALA A 18 -17.76 22.53 -30.19
C ALA A 18 -16.62 22.08 -31.11
N ALA A 19 -16.87 22.17 -32.41
CA ALA A 19 -15.88 22.02 -33.47
C ALA A 19 -15.28 23.40 -33.76
N CYS A 20 -13.96 23.54 -33.61
CA CYS A 20 -13.21 24.68 -34.12
C CYS A 20 -12.21 24.18 -35.16
N SER A 21 -12.55 24.46 -36.42
CA SER A 21 -11.67 24.39 -37.58
C SER A 21 -10.64 25.53 -37.49
N GLY A 22 -9.37 25.22 -37.76
CA GLY A 22 -8.30 26.22 -37.90
C GLY A 22 -7.30 25.80 -38.98
N ALA A 23 -7.29 26.58 -40.07
CA ALA A 23 -6.26 26.62 -41.11
C ALA A 23 -4.87 26.81 -40.47
N GLY A 24 -3.79 26.19 -40.95
CA GLY A 24 -3.25 26.30 -42.30
C GLY A 24 -2.00 27.18 -42.20
N ASP A 25 -0.85 26.56 -41.96
CA ASP A 25 0.45 27.24 -41.92
C ASP A 25 1.47 26.45 -42.75
N ALA A 26 1.98 27.10 -43.79
CA ALA A 26 2.96 26.57 -44.71
C ALA A 26 4.36 26.95 -44.20
N GLY A 27 5.01 26.01 -43.53
CA GLY A 27 6.36 26.18 -42.99
C GLY A 27 7.38 25.19 -43.58
N ALA A 28 8.30 25.74 -44.38
CA ALA A 28 9.72 25.39 -44.61
C ALA A 28 10.20 23.91 -44.76
N PRO A 29 11.19 23.64 -45.64
CA PRO A 29 11.79 22.32 -45.80
C PRO A 29 12.55 21.85 -44.55
N SER A 30 12.10 20.72 -44.01
CA SER A 30 12.68 20.02 -42.85
C SER A 30 14.11 19.56 -43.09
N ALA A 31 15.00 19.90 -42.16
CA ALA A 31 16.28 19.21 -41.98
C ALA A 31 16.03 17.74 -41.58
N PRO A 32 16.92 16.79 -41.91
CA PRO A 32 16.78 15.39 -41.52
C PRO A 32 16.80 15.28 -40.00
N ALA A 33 15.66 14.89 -39.43
CA ALA A 33 15.51 14.62 -38.02
C ALA A 33 16.43 13.47 -37.61
N SER A 34 17.34 13.73 -36.67
CA SER A 34 18.05 12.69 -35.95
C SER A 34 17.02 11.80 -35.26
N THR A 35 17.04 10.51 -35.56
CA THR A 35 16.27 9.50 -34.86
C THR A 35 16.51 9.65 -33.35
N PRO A 36 15.48 9.89 -32.52
CA PRO A 36 15.65 9.90 -31.08
C PRO A 36 16.14 8.52 -30.66
N GLU A 37 17.33 8.47 -30.07
CA GLU A 37 17.85 7.27 -29.44
C GLU A 37 16.83 6.83 -28.39
N ALA A 38 16.38 5.58 -28.48
CA ALA A 38 15.40 5.04 -27.55
C ALA A 38 15.95 5.23 -26.12
N PRO A 39 15.15 5.79 -25.18
CA PRO A 39 15.63 6.01 -23.83
C PRO A 39 16.10 4.67 -23.26
N ALA A 40 17.34 4.65 -22.78
CA ALA A 40 17.90 3.49 -22.10
C ALA A 40 16.96 3.03 -20.98
N ASP A 41 16.78 1.72 -20.84
CA ASP A 41 15.94 1.15 -19.80
C ASP A 41 16.39 1.70 -18.43
N PRO A 42 15.46 2.14 -17.57
CA PRO A 42 15.80 2.60 -16.24
C PRO A 42 16.50 1.47 -15.47
N PRO A 43 17.48 1.80 -14.60
CA PRO A 43 18.12 0.79 -13.77
C PRO A 43 17.06 0.01 -12.97
N ALA A 44 17.26 -1.29 -12.79
CA ALA A 44 16.38 -2.09 -11.95
C ALA A 44 16.63 -1.77 -10.46
N SER A 45 15.58 -1.71 -9.65
CA SER A 45 15.73 -1.55 -8.19
C SER A 45 16.20 -2.86 -7.55
N ASP A 46 17.10 -2.78 -6.57
CA ASP A 46 17.59 -3.95 -5.79
C ASP A 46 16.54 -4.51 -4.82
N ALA A 47 15.36 -3.88 -4.71
CA ALA A 47 14.29 -4.37 -3.84
C ALA A 47 13.67 -5.67 -4.41
N PRO A 48 13.52 -6.73 -3.58
CA PRO A 48 12.89 -7.96 -4.03
C PRO A 48 11.40 -7.72 -4.31
N PRO A 49 10.82 -8.30 -5.37
CA PRO A 49 9.40 -8.15 -5.69
C PRO A 49 8.52 -8.60 -4.53
N ILE A 50 7.28 -8.11 -4.46
CA ILE A 50 6.35 -8.58 -3.42
C ILE A 50 6.16 -10.09 -3.49
N ARG A 51 6.01 -10.73 -2.32
CA ARG A 51 5.74 -12.17 -2.27
C ARG A 51 4.33 -12.47 -2.76
N GLU A 52 4.24 -13.53 -3.56
CA GLU A 52 2.97 -14.07 -4.02
C GLU A 52 2.20 -14.80 -2.91
N THR A 53 2.86 -15.20 -1.82
CA THR A 53 2.22 -15.81 -0.64
C THR A 53 2.84 -15.30 0.66
N ILE A 54 2.04 -15.24 1.72
CA ILE A 54 2.48 -14.97 3.09
C ILE A 54 3.31 -16.17 3.57
N ASP A 55 4.36 -15.93 4.36
CA ASP A 55 5.15 -16.98 4.98
C ASP A 55 4.24 -18.00 5.70
N PRO A 56 4.29 -19.30 5.35
CA PRO A 56 3.44 -20.32 5.95
C PRO A 56 3.57 -20.42 7.47
N THR A 57 4.74 -20.06 8.02
CA THR A 57 4.99 -20.03 9.47
C THR A 57 4.21 -18.90 10.14
N ILE A 58 4.14 -17.73 9.51
CA ILE A 58 3.33 -16.61 9.98
C ILE A 58 1.85 -16.98 9.95
N VAL A 59 1.35 -17.49 8.81
CA VAL A 59 -0.05 -17.91 8.65
C VAL A 59 -0.43 -18.95 9.72
N SER A 60 0.41 -19.98 9.89
CA SER A 60 0.16 -21.04 10.86
C SER A 60 0.14 -20.52 12.30
N SER A 61 1.09 -19.64 12.66
CA SER A 61 1.19 -19.07 14.00
C SER A 61 -0.01 -18.18 14.34
N LEU A 62 -0.42 -17.33 13.40
CA LEU A 62 -1.59 -16.46 13.55
C LEU A 62 -2.88 -17.28 13.65
N LYS A 63 -3.07 -18.26 12.75
CA LYS A 63 -4.22 -19.16 12.76
C LYS A 63 -4.32 -19.94 14.07
N ASN A 64 -3.20 -20.47 14.56
CA ASN A 64 -3.14 -21.15 15.86
C ASN A 64 -3.48 -20.23 17.03
N ALA A 65 -3.30 -18.92 16.90
CA ALA A 65 -3.73 -17.94 17.90
C ALA A 65 -5.19 -17.49 17.71
N GLY A 66 -5.88 -17.93 16.66
CA GLY A 66 -7.23 -17.50 16.31
C GLY A 66 -7.26 -16.17 15.57
N VAL A 67 -6.19 -15.81 14.84
CA VAL A 67 -6.13 -14.65 13.94
C VAL A 67 -6.21 -15.15 12.50
N ASP A 68 -7.17 -14.64 11.73
CA ASP A 68 -7.36 -14.97 10.32
C ASP A 68 -6.79 -13.83 9.44
N VAL A 69 -5.76 -14.13 8.64
CA VAL A 69 -5.11 -13.15 7.75
C VAL A 69 -6.02 -12.66 6.63
N GLU A 70 -7.07 -13.41 6.30
CA GLU A 70 -8.05 -12.99 5.30
C GLU A 70 -9.08 -12.00 5.88
N LYS A 71 -9.21 -11.95 7.21
CA LYS A 71 -10.22 -11.17 7.95
C LYS A 71 -9.60 -10.38 9.10
N LEU A 72 -8.54 -9.63 8.77
CA LEU A 72 -7.87 -8.78 9.74
C LEU A 72 -8.76 -7.59 10.14
N PRO A 73 -8.74 -7.17 11.41
CA PRO A 73 -9.40 -5.94 11.82
C PRO A 73 -8.70 -4.71 11.24
N ASP A 74 -9.44 -3.62 11.06
CA ASP A 74 -8.91 -2.34 10.53
C ASP A 74 -7.85 -1.69 11.44
N SER A 75 -7.72 -2.14 12.68
CA SER A 75 -6.70 -1.65 13.61
C SER A 75 -6.09 -2.78 14.44
N ILE A 76 -4.80 -2.63 14.76
CA ILE A 76 -4.08 -3.54 15.65
C ILE A 76 -4.73 -3.56 17.05
N ALA A 77 -5.28 -2.44 17.51
CA ALA A 77 -5.95 -2.35 18.82
C ALA A 77 -7.25 -3.19 18.90
N ALA A 78 -7.82 -3.56 17.76
CA ALA A 78 -8.99 -4.43 17.68
C ALA A 78 -8.61 -5.92 17.49
N VAL A 79 -7.32 -6.26 17.44
CA VAL A 79 -6.87 -7.66 17.60
C VAL A 79 -7.19 -8.06 19.03
N GLY A 80 -7.93 -9.16 19.21
CA GLY A 80 -8.61 -9.48 20.47
C GLY A 80 -7.70 -9.74 21.69
N GLY A 81 -7.71 -10.96 22.21
CA GLY A 81 -7.07 -11.28 23.50
C GLY A 81 -5.53 -11.22 23.47
N GLU A 82 -4.90 -11.28 24.64
CA GLU A 82 -3.44 -11.24 24.82
C GLU A 82 -2.69 -12.26 23.94
N ARG A 83 -3.26 -13.46 23.77
CA ARG A 83 -2.71 -14.52 22.90
C ARG A 83 -2.66 -14.08 21.42
N GLN A 84 -3.73 -13.48 20.91
CA GLN A 84 -3.81 -13.01 19.53
C GLN A 84 -2.83 -11.85 19.32
N LEU A 85 -2.82 -10.88 20.23
CA LEU A 85 -1.91 -9.73 20.17
C LEU A 85 -0.44 -10.18 20.20
N THR A 86 -0.08 -11.11 21.08
CA THR A 86 1.28 -11.65 21.17
C THR A 86 1.71 -12.34 19.86
N ALA A 87 0.80 -13.10 19.23
CA ALA A 87 1.09 -13.75 17.95
C ALA A 87 1.30 -12.72 16.83
N VAL A 88 0.49 -11.67 16.78
CA VAL A 88 0.66 -10.54 15.84
C VAL A 88 2.02 -9.85 16.06
N MET A 89 2.39 -9.54 17.30
CA MET A 89 3.68 -8.89 17.58
C MET A 89 4.88 -9.76 17.18
N ARG A 90 4.82 -11.07 17.43
CA ARG A 90 5.87 -11.99 16.96
C ARG A 90 5.94 -12.05 15.44
N SER A 91 4.79 -12.05 14.76
CA SER A 91 4.77 -12.01 13.30
C SER A 91 5.40 -10.75 12.73
N PHE A 92 5.25 -9.59 13.41
CA PHE A 92 5.92 -8.35 13.01
C PHE A 92 7.44 -8.45 13.15
N THR A 93 7.93 -8.97 14.28
CA THR A 93 9.38 -9.14 14.49
C THR A 93 10.02 -9.99 13.38
N SER A 94 9.34 -11.07 12.98
CA SER A 94 9.78 -11.94 11.88
C SER A 94 9.70 -11.24 10.52
N ALA A 95 8.54 -10.64 10.19
CA ALA A 95 8.31 -9.99 8.90
C ALA A 95 9.22 -8.78 8.65
N LEU A 96 9.59 -8.05 9.70
CA LEU A 96 10.38 -6.83 9.64
C LEU A 96 11.87 -7.07 9.95
N GLY A 97 12.24 -8.26 10.42
CA GLY A 97 13.61 -8.56 10.86
C GLY A 97 14.06 -7.66 12.01
N THR A 98 13.22 -7.50 13.02
CA THR A 98 13.49 -6.66 14.19
C THR A 98 13.09 -7.36 15.48
N THR A 99 13.40 -6.75 16.62
CA THR A 99 13.06 -7.21 17.97
C THR A 99 12.04 -6.25 18.61
N CYS A 100 11.56 -6.55 19.82
CA CYS A 100 10.51 -5.76 20.48
C CYS A 100 10.90 -4.27 20.65
N ASP A 101 12.16 -4.00 20.97
CA ASP A 101 12.76 -2.66 21.09
C ASP A 101 12.88 -1.89 19.76
N GLY A 102 12.68 -2.57 18.62
CA GLY A 102 12.54 -1.92 17.32
C GLY A 102 11.29 -1.04 17.23
N CYS A 103 10.25 -1.34 18.01
CA CYS A 103 8.99 -0.59 18.04
C CYS A 103 8.62 -0.09 19.44
N HIS A 104 8.97 -0.79 20.51
CA HIS A 104 8.67 -0.39 21.87
C HIS A 104 9.86 0.34 22.49
N GLY A 105 9.59 1.33 23.35
CA GLY A 105 10.64 2.03 24.07
C GLY A 105 10.89 1.41 25.44
N GLU A 106 11.88 1.96 26.15
CA GLU A 106 12.20 1.56 27.52
C GLU A 106 11.79 2.65 28.52
N ARG A 107 11.28 2.23 29.68
CA ARG A 107 11.08 3.08 30.85
C ARG A 107 11.51 2.32 32.10
N ASN A 108 12.42 2.92 32.88
CA ASN A 108 12.95 2.32 34.12
C ASN A 108 13.58 0.92 33.92
N GLY A 109 14.37 0.72 32.86
CA GLY A 109 15.06 -0.56 32.61
C GLY A 109 14.16 -1.68 32.07
N ARG A 110 12.93 -1.37 31.64
CA ARG A 110 11.97 -2.35 31.11
C ARG A 110 11.28 -1.82 29.86
N ILE A 111 10.95 -2.74 28.96
CA ILE A 111 10.12 -2.42 27.79
C ILE A 111 8.78 -1.85 28.27
N ASP A 112 8.43 -0.68 27.76
CA ASP A 112 7.16 -0.02 27.99
C ASP A 112 6.31 -0.16 26.72
N TYR A 113 5.34 -1.07 26.76
CA TYR A 113 4.45 -1.33 25.64
C TYR A 113 3.48 -0.17 25.36
N GLU A 114 3.19 0.66 26.36
CA GLU A 114 2.32 1.83 26.26
C GLU A 114 3.06 3.04 25.67
N LEU A 115 4.38 3.11 25.87
CA LEU A 115 5.20 4.19 25.32
C LEU A 115 5.07 4.26 23.80
N GLU A 116 4.73 5.47 23.35
CA GLU A 116 4.40 5.73 21.96
C GLU A 116 5.64 6.18 21.18
N THR A 117 6.28 5.25 20.48
CA THR A 117 7.47 5.53 19.66
C THR A 117 7.12 5.86 18.21
N SER A 118 8.07 6.44 17.47
CA SER A 118 7.89 6.74 16.05
C SER A 118 7.66 5.48 15.20
N ASN A 119 8.35 4.38 15.48
CA ASN A 119 8.16 3.13 14.77
C ASN A 119 6.81 2.48 15.11
N LYS A 120 6.35 2.60 16.37
CA LYS A 120 5.01 2.12 16.77
C LYS A 120 3.89 2.86 16.03
N ARG A 121 4.02 4.19 15.86
CA ARG A 121 3.09 4.99 15.04
C ARG A 121 3.06 4.54 13.59
N VAL A 122 4.23 4.37 12.97
CA VAL A 122 4.34 3.88 11.58
C VAL A 122 3.72 2.50 11.43
N ALA A 123 4.01 1.56 12.33
CA ALA A 123 3.46 0.20 12.26
C ALA A 123 1.92 0.19 12.32
N ARG A 124 1.31 1.04 13.17
CA ARG A 124 -0.16 1.17 13.22
C ARG A 124 -0.73 1.69 11.90
N LYS A 125 -0.11 2.69 11.29
CA LYS A 125 -0.58 3.25 10.00
C LYS A 125 -0.37 2.26 8.86
N MET A 126 0.77 1.55 8.83
CA MET A 126 1.00 0.46 7.86
C MET A 126 -0.07 -0.63 7.97
N TRP A 127 -0.50 -0.98 9.19
CA TRP A 127 -1.58 -1.93 9.38
C TRP A 127 -2.93 -1.38 8.88
N SER A 128 -3.33 -0.20 9.35
CA SER A 128 -4.65 0.36 9.07
C SER A 128 -4.83 0.80 7.62
N ASP A 129 -3.76 1.25 6.98
CA ASP A 129 -3.83 1.86 5.66
C ASP A 129 -3.49 0.84 4.56
N PHE A 130 -2.66 -0.18 4.86
CA PHE A 130 -2.22 -1.16 3.87
C PHE A 130 -2.65 -2.59 4.20
N VAL A 131 -2.16 -3.18 5.30
CA VAL A 131 -2.38 -4.62 5.58
C VAL A 131 -3.87 -4.98 5.66
N SER A 132 -4.67 -4.13 6.32
CA SER A 132 -6.11 -4.36 6.49
C SER A 132 -6.96 -3.94 5.29
N ARG A 133 -6.45 -3.10 4.39
CA ARG A 133 -7.22 -2.46 3.31
C ARG A 133 -6.83 -2.91 1.91
N LEU A 134 -5.63 -3.45 1.75
CA LEU A 134 -5.14 -3.97 0.48
C LEU A 134 -5.17 -5.49 0.49
N GLN A 135 -5.19 -6.04 -0.72
CA GLN A 135 -5.08 -7.45 -1.03
C GLN A 135 -4.28 -7.60 -2.33
N ARG A 136 -3.84 -8.81 -2.64
CA ARG A 136 -3.29 -9.12 -3.96
C ARG A 136 -4.39 -9.01 -5.01
N ALA A 137 -4.01 -8.77 -6.26
CA ALA A 137 -4.96 -8.64 -7.37
C ALA A 137 -5.83 -9.90 -7.58
N ASP A 138 -5.33 -11.07 -7.16
CA ASP A 138 -6.07 -12.34 -7.17
C ASP A 138 -7.05 -12.51 -5.98
N GLY A 139 -7.10 -11.54 -5.08
CA GLY A 139 -7.96 -11.52 -3.89
C GLY A 139 -7.32 -12.06 -2.61
N GLY A 140 -6.12 -12.63 -2.66
CA GLY A 140 -5.48 -13.16 -1.44
C GLY A 140 -4.95 -12.06 -0.52
N ALA A 141 -4.96 -12.31 0.78
CA ALA A 141 -4.39 -11.38 1.75
C ALA A 141 -2.92 -11.05 1.48
N ILE A 142 -2.56 -9.82 1.83
CA ILE A 142 -1.17 -9.43 2.06
C ILE A 142 -0.91 -9.32 3.55
N TYR A 143 0.36 -9.42 3.92
CA TYR A 143 0.81 -9.19 5.28
C TYR A 143 2.16 -8.46 5.28
N CYS A 144 2.69 -8.14 6.46
CA CYS A 144 3.93 -7.37 6.58
C CYS A 144 5.10 -8.01 5.80
N ASP A 145 5.20 -9.34 5.79
CA ASP A 145 6.26 -10.07 5.10
C ASP A 145 6.09 -10.12 3.58
N SER A 146 4.89 -9.87 3.06
CA SER A 146 4.65 -9.77 1.61
C SER A 146 5.52 -8.69 0.99
N CYS A 147 5.76 -7.59 1.71
CA CYS A 147 6.59 -6.49 1.25
C CYS A 147 7.96 -6.46 1.95
N HIS A 148 8.01 -6.60 3.28
CA HIS A 148 9.24 -6.35 4.03
C HIS A 148 10.26 -7.49 3.97
N GLN A 149 9.82 -8.74 3.86
CA GLN A 149 10.69 -9.91 3.69
C GLN A 149 11.88 -9.96 4.67
N GLY A 150 11.64 -9.65 5.94
CA GLY A 150 12.66 -9.62 6.98
C GLY A 150 13.49 -8.33 7.05
N LYS A 151 13.07 -7.26 6.36
CA LYS A 151 13.77 -5.97 6.35
C LYS A 151 12.80 -4.82 6.64
N MET A 152 12.95 -4.19 7.81
CA MET A 152 12.16 -3.03 8.22
C MET A 152 12.28 -1.85 7.24
N LYS A 153 13.45 -1.69 6.62
CA LYS A 153 13.70 -0.77 5.50
C LYS A 153 14.25 -1.58 4.33
N PHE A 154 13.51 -1.68 3.24
CA PHE A 154 13.90 -2.48 2.07
C PHE A 154 13.91 -1.69 0.76
N LEU A 155 13.14 -0.60 0.67
CA LEU A 155 13.17 0.29 -0.47
C LEU A 155 14.31 1.30 -0.32
N VAL A 156 15.16 1.34 -1.33
CA VAL A 156 16.05 2.48 -1.58
C VAL A 156 15.24 3.61 -2.23
N ARG A 157 15.69 4.86 -2.10
CA ARG A 157 15.06 6.01 -2.79
C ARG A 157 15.95 6.43 -3.94
N ASP A 158 15.80 5.74 -5.07
CA ASP A 158 16.53 6.02 -6.31
C ASP A 158 15.56 6.26 -7.48
N GLN A 159 16.11 6.50 -8.68
CA GLN A 159 15.31 6.74 -9.89
C GLN A 159 14.57 5.48 -10.38
N ALA A 160 15.01 4.29 -9.98
CA ALA A 160 14.38 3.01 -10.33
C ALA A 160 13.12 2.73 -9.50
N THR A 161 13.09 3.28 -8.29
CA THR A 161 12.09 2.98 -7.26
C THR A 161 10.65 3.25 -7.69
N PRO A 162 10.30 4.37 -8.35
CA PRO A 162 8.92 4.60 -8.79
C PRO A 162 8.40 3.55 -9.77
N THR A 163 9.22 3.16 -10.76
CA THR A 163 8.87 2.11 -11.73
C THR A 163 8.68 0.77 -11.02
N TRP A 164 9.59 0.44 -10.10
CA TRP A 164 9.49 -0.77 -9.30
C TRP A 164 8.22 -0.78 -8.42
N MET A 165 7.89 0.35 -7.77
CA MET A 165 6.70 0.49 -6.92
C MET A 165 5.41 0.37 -7.73
N LYS A 166 5.37 0.93 -8.94
CA LYS A 166 4.24 0.73 -9.84
C LYS A 166 4.03 -0.76 -10.16
N ALA A 167 5.07 -1.44 -10.61
CA ALA A 167 5.01 -2.84 -10.99
C ALA A 167 4.66 -3.78 -9.82
N ASN A 168 5.07 -3.45 -8.59
CA ASN A 168 4.92 -4.34 -7.44
C ASN A 168 3.78 -3.97 -6.49
N PHE A 169 3.45 -2.68 -6.35
CA PHE A 169 2.42 -2.23 -5.42
C PHE A 169 1.18 -1.71 -6.11
N VAL A 170 1.26 -1.11 -7.30
CA VAL A 170 0.07 -0.61 -8.00
C VAL A 170 -0.55 -1.74 -8.82
N GLU A 171 0.25 -2.43 -9.63
CA GLU A 171 -0.28 -3.42 -10.59
C GLU A 171 -0.66 -4.75 -9.94
N LYS A 172 -0.03 -5.12 -8.81
CA LYS A 172 -0.24 -6.40 -8.14
C LYS A 172 -1.16 -6.34 -6.92
N LEU A 173 -1.53 -5.15 -6.47
CA LEU A 173 -2.41 -4.98 -5.32
C LEU A 173 -3.74 -4.38 -5.76
N ALA A 174 -4.77 -4.68 -4.99
CA ALA A 174 -6.09 -4.10 -5.12
C ALA A 174 -6.58 -3.68 -3.74
N ARG A 175 -7.51 -2.72 -3.71
CA ARG A 175 -8.19 -2.35 -2.48
C ARG A 175 -9.31 -3.34 -2.18
N ARG A 176 -9.44 -3.73 -0.92
CA ARG A 176 -10.50 -4.60 -0.41
C ARG A 176 -11.89 -3.97 -0.50
N ASP A 177 -11.96 -2.63 -0.54
CA ASP A 177 -13.21 -1.90 -0.71
C ASP A 177 -13.65 -1.77 -2.19
N GLY A 178 -12.90 -2.35 -3.12
CA GLY A 178 -13.19 -2.32 -4.56
C GLY A 178 -12.96 -0.97 -5.23
N GLN A 179 -12.43 0.04 -4.53
CA GLN A 179 -12.06 1.31 -5.15
C GLN A 179 -10.80 1.15 -6.01
N ALA A 180 -10.57 2.13 -6.89
CA ALA A 180 -9.36 2.20 -7.70
C ALA A 180 -8.11 2.25 -6.81
N HIS A 181 -7.06 1.56 -7.24
CA HIS A 181 -5.76 1.53 -6.58
C HIS A 181 -4.70 2.13 -7.50
N ASP A 182 -3.98 3.11 -7.00
CA ASP A 182 -3.00 3.90 -7.75
C ASP A 182 -1.96 4.55 -6.81
N CYS A 183 -1.12 5.43 -7.35
CA CYS A 183 -0.12 6.14 -6.57
C CYS A 183 -0.75 7.00 -5.43
N ALA A 184 -1.91 7.61 -5.68
CA ALA A 184 -2.60 8.46 -4.71
C ALA A 184 -3.15 7.65 -3.52
N THR A 185 -3.45 6.36 -3.72
CA THR A 185 -3.86 5.47 -2.63
C THR A 185 -2.80 5.37 -1.53
N CYS A 186 -1.51 5.41 -1.88
CA CYS A 186 -0.41 5.34 -0.92
C CYS A 186 0.15 6.72 -0.55
N HIS A 187 0.26 7.62 -1.52
CA HIS A 187 0.95 8.90 -1.36
C HIS A 187 0.00 10.08 -1.08
N GLY A 188 -1.31 9.88 -1.19
CA GLY A 188 -2.32 10.92 -1.06
C GLY A 188 -2.41 11.88 -2.25
N GLU A 189 -3.36 12.80 -2.16
CA GLU A 189 -3.51 13.95 -3.06
C GLU A 189 -3.54 15.24 -2.23
N PRO A 190 -2.57 16.16 -2.39
CA PRO A 190 -1.43 16.09 -3.32
C PRO A 190 -0.42 14.98 -2.95
N PHE A 191 0.38 14.58 -3.94
CA PHE A 191 1.40 13.53 -3.77
C PHE A 191 2.40 13.89 -2.66
N ASN A 192 2.55 13.00 -1.67
CA ASN A 192 3.48 13.15 -0.56
C ASN A 192 4.48 11.98 -0.51
N GLU A 193 5.71 12.22 -0.98
CA GLU A 193 6.82 11.25 -0.92
C GLU A 193 7.31 10.97 0.51
N GLY A 194 7.03 11.87 1.45
CA GLY A 194 7.44 11.82 2.86
C GLY A 194 6.33 11.38 3.82
N PHE A 195 5.28 10.71 3.32
CA PHE A 195 4.11 10.36 4.15
C PHE A 195 4.48 9.49 5.37
N VAL A 196 5.44 8.58 5.20
CA VAL A 196 5.94 7.72 6.29
C VAL A 196 6.65 8.56 7.36
N GLU A 197 7.46 9.54 6.96
CA GLU A 197 8.10 10.49 7.88
C GLU A 197 7.06 11.34 8.61
N GLY A 198 5.95 11.68 7.94
CA GLY A 198 4.79 12.32 8.57
C GLY A 198 4.21 11.48 9.71
N TRP A 199 4.09 10.16 9.53
CA TRP A 199 3.57 9.24 10.55
C TRP A 199 4.51 9.03 11.74
N ARG A 200 5.79 9.40 11.62
CA ARG A 200 6.77 9.28 12.71
C ARG A 200 6.62 10.36 13.77
N LYS A 201 5.96 11.48 13.45
CA LYS A 201 5.72 12.59 14.36
C LYS A 201 4.52 12.27 15.25
#